data_AF-A0A6A5UK33-F1
#
_entry.id   AF-A0A6A5UK33-F1
#
_cell.length_a   1.000
_cell.length_b   1.000
_cell.length_c   1.000
_cell.angle_alpha   90.00
_cell.angle_beta   90.00
_cell.angle_gamma   90.00
#
_symmetry.space_group_name_H-M   'P 1'
#
loop_
_entity.id
_entity.type
_entity.pdbx_description
1 polymer ?
#
loop_
_entity_poly.entity_id
_entity_poly.type
_entity_poly.pdbx_seq_one_letter_code
_entity_poly.pdbx_strand_id
1 'polypeptide(L)'
;MATESDPTTTRVTVVLNKPEDWQAWIFLRKDAAQQHDLWQYCNPDVATADLPLLTEPVKPMAHQYKVNKAPGTIHTDADLNNTEFRRY
;
A
#
# COMPACT_ATOMS: atom_id res chain seq x y z
N MET A 1 19.37 10.85 -10.13
CA MET A 1 18.22 10.07 -9.63
C MET A 1 17.70 10.78 -8.39
N ALA A 2 16.68 11.63 -8.52
CA ALA A 2 16.06 12.31 -7.38
C ALA A 2 14.78 11.55 -7.04
N THR A 3 14.70 10.99 -5.84
CA THR A 3 13.46 10.44 -5.29
C THR A 3 12.51 11.60 -5.01
N GLU A 4 11.59 11.87 -5.94
CA GLU A 4 10.40 12.67 -5.68
C GLU A 4 9.64 12.00 -4.52
N SER A 5 9.64 12.65 -3.35
CA SER A 5 8.83 12.19 -2.22
C SER A 5 7.39 12.58 -2.51
N ASP A 6 6.53 11.56 -2.62
CA ASP A 6 5.09 11.75 -2.78
C ASP A 6 4.55 12.61 -1.61
N PRO A 7 3.94 13.78 -1.90
CA PRO A 7 3.52 14.73 -0.86
C PRO A 7 2.40 14.19 0.05
N THR A 8 1.83 13.04 -0.28
CA THR A 8 0.75 12.38 0.49
C THR A 8 1.31 11.44 1.58
N THR A 9 2.60 11.10 1.54
CA THR A 9 3.20 10.18 2.51
C THR A 9 3.51 10.90 3.83
N THR A 10 2.68 10.65 4.84
CA THR A 10 2.95 11.11 6.21
C THR A 10 4.01 10.21 6.84
N ARG A 11 5.21 10.75 7.09
CA ARG A 11 6.29 10.03 7.80
C ARG A 11 6.22 10.36 9.28
N VAL A 12 6.09 9.34 10.11
CA VAL A 12 6.13 9.46 11.57
C VAL A 12 7.40 8.80 12.09
N THR A 13 8.22 9.57 12.81
CA THR A 13 9.42 9.05 13.48
C THR A 13 9.05 8.65 14.90
N VAL A 14 9.28 7.38 15.25
CA VAL A 14 9.13 6.87 16.63
C VAL A 14 10.51 6.62 17.21
N VAL A 15 10.79 7.21 18.37
CA VAL A 15 12.05 7.04 19.10
C VAL A 15 11.82 6.10 20.28
N LEU A 16 12.57 5.00 20.33
CA LEU A 16 12.53 4.02 21.43
C LEU A 16 13.72 4.28 22.36
N ASN A 17 13.47 4.92 23.49
CA ASN A 17 14.52 5.32 24.44
C ASN A 17 14.68 4.32 25.57
N LYS A 18 13.60 3.62 25.94
CA LYS A 18 13.56 2.66 27.06
C LYS A 18 13.20 1.27 26.57
N PRO A 19 13.59 0.21 27.30
CA PRO A 19 13.15 -1.16 27.01
C PRO A 19 11.62 -1.30 26.95
N GLU A 20 10.90 -0.53 27.75
CA GLU A 20 9.44 -0.48 27.84
C GLU A 20 8.80 -0.03 26.51
N ASP A 21 9.43 0.92 25.81
CA ASP A 21 8.93 1.51 24.57
C ASP A 21 8.85 0.47 23.44
N TRP A 22 9.69 -0.57 23.51
CA TRP A 22 9.69 -1.65 22.53
C TRP A 22 8.38 -2.43 22.51
N GLN A 23 7.77 -2.67 23.67
CA GLN A 23 6.49 -3.38 23.73
C GLN A 23 5.40 -2.55 23.04
N ALA A 24 5.28 -1.26 23.40
CA ALA A 24 4.31 -0.36 22.77
C ALA A 24 4.52 -0.25 21.26
N TRP A 25 5.78 -0.17 20.81
CA TRP A 25 6.12 -0.12 19.39
C TRP A 25 5.76 -1.41 18.64
N ILE A 26 6.02 -2.58 19.23
CA ILE A 26 5.62 -3.87 18.64
C ILE A 26 4.10 -3.93 18.49
N PHE A 27 3.33 -3.48 19.49
CA PHE A 27 1.87 -3.42 19.38
C PHE A 27 1.40 -2.49 18.26
N LEU A 28 2.00 -1.30 18.13
CA LEU A 28 1.69 -0.36 17.04
C LEU A 28 1.96 -1.00 15.67
N ARG A 29 3.11 -1.67 15.52
CA ARG A 29 3.48 -2.33 14.26
C ARG A 29 2.58 -3.53 13.98
N LYS A 30 2.15 -4.26 15.01
CA LYS A 30 1.19 -5.34 14.90
C LYS A 30 -0.16 -4.83 14.40
N ASP A 31 -0.71 -3.78 15.00
CA ASP A 31 -1.98 -3.19 14.59
C ASP A 31 -1.94 -2.75 13.13
N ALA A 32 -0.91 -1.99 12.73
CA ALA A 32 -0.73 -1.56 11.34
C ALA A 32 -0.60 -2.76 10.38
N ALA A 33 0.14 -3.80 10.75
CA ALA A 33 0.28 -4.99 9.91
C ALA A 33 -1.03 -5.79 9.84
N GLN A 34 -1.84 -5.81 10.89
CA GLN A 34 -3.16 -6.45 10.88
C GLN A 34 -4.14 -5.70 9.98
N GLN A 35 -4.12 -4.35 9.99
CA GLN A 35 -4.95 -3.53 9.10
C GLN A 35 -4.69 -3.77 7.60
N HIS A 36 -3.50 -4.26 7.26
CA HIS A 36 -3.09 -4.56 5.89
C HIS A 36 -3.00 -6.06 5.58
N ASP A 37 -3.46 -6.94 6.47
CA ASP A 37 -3.35 -8.40 6.34
C ASP A 37 -1.90 -8.92 6.17
N LEU A 38 -0.94 -8.16 6.70
CA LEU A 38 0.50 -8.43 6.62
C LEU A 38 1.07 -9.09 7.89
N TRP A 39 0.31 -9.13 9.00
CA TRP A 39 0.85 -9.58 10.29
C TRP A 39 1.46 -10.98 10.24
N GLN A 40 0.85 -11.89 9.48
CA GLN A 40 1.35 -13.25 9.28
C GLN A 40 2.82 -13.30 8.85
N TYR A 41 3.28 -12.35 8.03
CA TYR A 41 4.67 -12.27 7.57
C TYR A 41 5.63 -11.64 8.58
N CYS A 42 5.10 -10.91 9.58
CA CYS A 42 5.89 -10.26 10.62
C CYS A 42 5.89 -11.05 11.94
N ASN A 43 4.98 -12.00 12.10
CA ASN A 43 4.79 -12.72 13.34
C ASN A 43 5.87 -13.80 13.53
N PRO A 44 6.74 -13.71 14.55
CA PRO A 44 7.77 -14.72 14.81
C PRO A 44 7.20 -16.08 15.24
N ASP A 45 5.94 -16.11 15.70
CA ASP A 45 5.27 -17.35 16.10
C ASP A 45 4.79 -18.18 14.89
N VAL A 46 4.77 -17.59 13.69
CA VAL A 46 4.36 -18.27 12.45
C VAL A 46 5.61 -18.84 11.78
N ALA A 47 5.64 -20.15 11.57
CA ALA A 47 6.70 -20.77 10.82
C ALA A 47 6.67 -20.29 9.37
N THR A 48 7.85 -20.11 8.78
CA THR A 48 7.96 -19.65 7.38
C THR A 48 7.28 -20.59 6.39
N ALA A 49 7.15 -21.87 6.73
CA ALA A 49 6.43 -22.87 5.94
C ALA A 49 4.90 -22.66 5.91
N ASP A 50 4.34 -21.98 6.91
CA ASP A 50 2.90 -21.73 7.04
C ASP A 50 2.50 -20.34 6.50
N LEU A 51 3.46 -19.58 5.97
CA LEU A 51 3.20 -18.27 5.37
C LEU A 51 2.43 -18.44 4.05
N PRO A 52 1.39 -17.63 3.81
CA PRO A 52 0.74 -17.62 2.51
C PRO A 52 1.73 -17.19 1.43
N LEU A 53 1.56 -17.75 0.24
CA LEU A 53 2.36 -17.34 -0.91
C LEU A 53 1.91 -15.95 -1.36
N LEU A 54 2.83 -14.99 -1.36
CA LEU A 54 2.63 -13.68 -1.99
C LEU A 54 2.53 -13.86 -3.50
N THR A 55 1.31 -13.81 -4.03
CA THR A 55 1.07 -13.74 -5.47
C THR A 55 1.16 -12.30 -5.93
N GLU A 56 1.93 -12.05 -6.99
CA GLU A 56 1.99 -10.73 -7.61
C GLU A 56 0.57 -10.32 -8.05
N PRO A 57 0.10 -9.10 -7.70
CA PRO A 57 -1.20 -8.65 -8.15
C PRO A 57 -1.22 -8.58 -9.68
N VAL A 58 -2.31 -9.07 -10.29
CA VAL A 58 -2.49 -8.96 -11.73
C VAL A 58 -2.60 -7.49 -12.09
N LYS A 59 -1.70 -7.01 -12.98
CA LYS A 59 -1.74 -5.64 -13.46
C LYS A 59 -3.14 -5.33 -14.01
N PRO A 60 -3.81 -4.27 -13.54
CA PRO A 60 -5.14 -3.95 -14.01
C PRO A 60 -5.10 -3.64 -15.52
N MET A 61 -6.06 -4.20 -16.25
CA MET A 61 -6.29 -3.85 -17.65
C MET A 61 -7.12 -2.56 -17.74
N ALA A 62 -6.93 -1.77 -18.79
CA ALA A 62 -7.56 -0.45 -18.93
C ALA A 62 -9.10 -0.48 -18.75
N HIS A 63 -9.75 -1.55 -19.18
CA HIS A 63 -11.21 -1.73 -19.05
C HIS A 63 -11.68 -2.06 -17.62
N GLN A 64 -10.77 -2.34 -16.68
CA GLN A 64 -11.09 -2.59 -15.27
C GLN A 64 -11.09 -1.29 -14.44
N TYR A 65 -10.60 -0.19 -15.00
CA TYR A 65 -10.68 1.12 -14.38
C TYR A 65 -12.11 1.66 -14.49
N LYS A 66 -12.92 1.46 -13.44
CA LYS A 66 -14.19 2.16 -13.30
C LYS A 66 -13.91 3.50 -12.62
N VAL A 67 -13.90 4.58 -13.40
CA VAL A 67 -14.00 5.93 -12.84
C VAL A 67 -15.32 6.00 -12.08
N ASN A 68 -15.25 6.04 -10.75
CA ASN A 68 -16.42 6.38 -9.95
C ASN A 68 -16.77 7.83 -10.30
N LYS A 69 -17.83 8.02 -11.11
CA LYS A 69 -18.32 9.34 -11.51
C LYS A 69 -18.67 10.15 -10.26
N ALA A 70 -17.90 11.21 -9.97
CA ALA A 70 -18.46 12.34 -9.27
C ALA A 70 -19.46 13.04 -10.22
N PRO A 71 -20.69 13.35 -9.79
CA PRO A 71 -21.66 14.03 -10.64
C PRO A 71 -21.20 15.48 -10.87
N GLY A 72 -20.66 15.78 -12.05
CA GLY A 72 -20.39 17.17 -12.45
C GLY A 72 -19.22 17.40 -13.41
N THR A 73 -18.37 16.41 -13.67
CA THR A 73 -17.20 16.62 -14.54
C THR A 73 -17.46 16.09 -15.95
N ILE A 74 -17.59 16.99 -16.92
CA ILE A 74 -17.58 16.64 -18.35
C ILE A 74 -16.12 16.56 -18.79
N HIS A 75 -15.67 15.36 -19.15
CA HIS A 75 -14.53 15.17 -20.03
C HIS A 75 -15.08 14.51 -21.30
N THR A 76 -14.87 15.13 -22.45
CA THR A 76 -15.27 14.59 -23.75
C THR A 76 -14.42 13.35 -24.08
N ASP A 77 -15.09 12.24 -24.39
CA ASP A 77 -14.53 10.94 -24.80
C ASP A 77 -13.77 11.02 -26.13
N ALA A 78 -12.53 11.52 -26.11
CA ALA A 78 -11.62 11.39 -27.24
C ALA A 78 -10.29 10.79 -26.78
N ASP A 79 -10.19 9.47 -26.93
CA ASP A 79 -8.97 8.70 -27.17
C ASP A 79 -7.87 8.73 -26.11
N LEU A 80 -8.13 8.13 -24.93
CA LEU A 80 -7.04 7.51 -24.16
C LEU A 80 -6.67 6.17 -24.82
N ASN A 81 -5.85 6.26 -25.87
CA ASN A 81 -5.22 5.10 -26.49
C ASN A 81 -4.22 4.44 -25.50
N ASN A 82 -3.96 3.14 -25.70
CA ASN A 82 -3.15 2.27 -24.83
C ASN A 82 -1.74 2.78 -24.46
N THR A 83 -1.28 3.88 -25.06
CA THR A 83 0.03 4.50 -24.81
C THR A 83 0.05 5.33 -23.52
N GLU A 84 -1.08 5.91 -23.11
CA GLU A 84 -1.15 6.83 -21.97
C GLU A 84 -1.25 6.12 -20.60
N PHE A 85 -1.64 4.84 -20.57
CA PHE A 85 -1.69 4.03 -19.35
C PHE A 85 -0.30 3.66 -18.78
N ARG A 86 0.79 3.98 -19.50
CA ARG A 86 2.17 3.66 -19.12
C ARG A 86 2.91 4.81 -18.44
N ARG A 87 2.26 5.98 -18.28
CA ARG A 87 2.87 7.20 -17.71
C ARG A 87 2.46 7.52 -16.27
N TYR A 88 1.59 6.71 -15.67
CA TYR A 88 1.21 6.80 -14.26
C TYR A 88 1.65 5.53 -13.52
#